data_AF-P0CL96-F1
#
_entry.id   AF-P0CL96-F1
#
_cell.length_a   1.000
_cell.length_b   1.000
_cell.length_c   1.000
_cell.angle_alpha   90.00
_cell.angle_beta   90.00
_cell.angle_gamma   90.00
#
_symmetry.space_group_name_H-M   'P 1'
#
loop_
_entity.id
_entity.type
_entity.pdbx_description
1 polymer ?
#
loop_
_entity_poly.entity_id
_entity_poly.type
_entity_poly.pdbx_seq_one_letter_code
_entity_poly.pdbx_strand_id
1 'polypeptide(L)'
;MTTPSKSSNKRFRDNESEVDETGSQIEKQVNATASTSTSRPALSSHESEGSSVMKTKKKKKAQTPGIVFISRVPPGMTPQKIRHLMGRWGDIGKVYAQRRDAPGGYNPNSANQKKQKHASANFTEAWVEFLDKSVAKTVASMLNAQVIGGKKGDRWRDDIWTMRYLSGFKWEMLGEQIAYERQAHQARLRTEITRAKTEQNEYLKNVELARTLEKRKAKKAAAGGPSESAPNQDAHSRSYKQRNVVEKPKTLEGQGMDGVLNNIFG
;
A
#
# COMPACT_ATOMS: atom_id res chain seq x y z
N MET A 1 0.82 -69.10 25.08
CA MET A 1 0.21 -68.67 23.80
C MET A 1 0.22 -67.14 23.80
N THR A 2 1.33 -66.45 23.50
CA THR A 2 1.90 -66.18 22.14
C THR A 2 0.82 -65.53 21.27
N THR A 3 0.78 -64.25 20.84
CA THR A 3 1.71 -63.10 20.68
C THR A 3 0.86 -61.85 20.33
N PRO A 4 1.33 -60.60 20.55
CA PRO A 4 0.71 -59.40 19.97
C PRO A 4 1.28 -59.07 18.56
N SER A 5 0.46 -58.45 17.71
CA SER A 5 0.74 -58.16 16.29
C SER A 5 1.16 -56.71 16.01
N LYS A 6 2.40 -56.58 15.50
CA LYS A 6 2.97 -55.66 14.49
C LYS A 6 2.47 -54.20 14.34
N SER A 7 3.40 -53.32 14.73
CA SER A 7 3.90 -52.08 14.08
C SER A 7 3.52 -51.80 12.62
N SER A 8 3.19 -50.54 12.34
CA SER A 8 3.55 -49.85 11.10
C SER A 8 3.91 -48.38 11.37
N ASN A 9 5.21 -48.13 11.42
CA ASN A 9 5.86 -46.83 11.60
C ASN A 9 5.97 -46.14 10.22
N LYS A 10 5.31 -44.99 10.00
CA LYS A 10 5.40 -44.23 8.75
C LYS A 10 6.25 -42.99 8.99
N ARG A 11 7.56 -43.12 8.75
CA ARG A 11 8.53 -42.02 8.67
C ARG A 11 8.17 -41.14 7.46
N PHE A 12 7.80 -39.88 7.70
CA PHE A 12 7.87 -38.84 6.68
C PHE A 12 9.30 -38.28 6.68
N ARG A 13 9.89 -38.31 5.49
CA ARG A 13 11.29 -38.06 5.17
C ARG A 13 11.47 -36.56 4.92
N ASP A 14 12.46 -35.99 5.59
CA ASP A 14 12.94 -34.62 5.37
C ASP A 14 13.32 -34.39 3.91
N ASN A 15 12.89 -33.25 3.36
CA ASN A 15 13.28 -32.75 2.04
C ASN A 15 13.93 -31.38 2.25
N GLU A 16 15.24 -31.39 2.50
CA GLU A 16 16.13 -30.22 2.43
C GLU A 16 16.76 -30.16 1.02
N SER A 17 16.42 -29.11 0.28
CA SER A 17 17.09 -28.51 -0.90
C SER A 17 15.95 -27.90 -1.72
N GLU A 18 15.83 -26.59 -1.92
CA GLU A 18 16.75 -25.75 -2.69
C GLU A 18 16.26 -24.31 -2.47
N VAL A 19 17.11 -23.46 -1.88
CA VAL A 19 16.81 -22.04 -1.66
C VAL A 19 17.18 -21.34 -2.97
N ASP A 20 16.18 -21.18 -3.83
CA ASP A 20 16.35 -20.60 -5.16
C ASP A 20 16.68 -19.10 -5.05
N GLU A 21 17.73 -18.71 -5.77
CA GLU A 21 18.47 -17.46 -5.71
C GLU A 21 17.76 -16.39 -6.56
N THR A 22 16.51 -16.04 -6.26
CA THR A 22 15.72 -15.09 -7.07
C THR A 22 15.40 -13.79 -6.32
N GLY A 23 16.37 -13.28 -5.55
CA GLY A 23 16.21 -12.07 -4.72
C GLY A 23 16.78 -10.77 -5.29
N SER A 24 17.50 -10.79 -6.43
CA SER A 24 18.38 -9.68 -6.84
C SER A 24 17.85 -8.79 -7.99
N GLN A 25 16.61 -8.99 -8.48
CA GLN A 25 16.10 -8.23 -9.64
C GLN A 25 14.96 -7.23 -9.36
N ILE A 26 14.54 -7.03 -8.10
CA ILE A 26 13.39 -6.15 -7.78
C ILE A 26 13.80 -4.72 -7.36
N GLU A 27 15.10 -4.46 -7.12
CA GLU A 27 15.58 -3.19 -6.56
C GLU A 27 15.84 -2.04 -7.55
N LYS A 28 15.59 -2.20 -8.87
CA LYS A 28 15.98 -1.19 -9.88
C LYS A 28 14.88 -0.38 -10.57
N GLN A 29 13.61 -0.48 -10.17
CA GLN A 29 12.52 0.23 -10.88
C GLN A 29 11.64 1.19 -10.05
N VAL A 30 11.89 1.38 -8.75
CA VAL A 30 10.98 2.17 -7.88
C VAL A 30 11.43 3.59 -7.56
N ASN A 31 12.52 4.09 -8.16
CA ASN A 31 13.11 5.39 -7.82
C ASN A 31 13.10 6.46 -8.93
N ALA A 32 12.32 6.29 -10.00
CA ALA A 32 12.40 7.15 -11.20
C ALA A 32 11.16 8.03 -11.50
N THR A 33 10.16 8.13 -10.61
CA THR A 33 8.89 8.81 -10.92
C THR A 33 8.47 9.86 -9.89
N ALA A 34 9.42 10.63 -9.34
CA ALA A 34 9.15 11.63 -8.30
C ALA A 34 9.93 12.94 -8.52
N SER A 35 9.93 13.49 -9.74
CA SER A 35 10.45 14.85 -9.97
C SER A 35 10.20 15.32 -11.42
N THR A 36 9.02 15.85 -11.70
CA THR A 36 8.82 16.74 -12.87
C THR A 36 7.78 17.80 -12.54
N SER A 37 8.16 18.73 -11.68
CA SER A 37 7.49 20.01 -11.50
C SER A 37 8.01 20.98 -12.56
N THR A 38 7.29 21.12 -13.67
CA THR A 38 7.60 22.12 -14.70
C THR A 38 6.89 23.42 -14.37
N SER A 39 7.68 24.39 -13.94
CA SER A 39 7.39 25.82 -13.85
C SER A 39 7.03 26.40 -15.23
N ARG A 40 6.02 27.27 -15.29
CA ARG A 40 5.81 28.21 -16.42
C ARG A 40 5.77 29.63 -15.88
N PRO A 41 6.48 30.58 -16.51
CA PRO A 41 6.62 31.94 -16.02
C PRO A 41 5.47 32.85 -16.50
N ALA A 42 5.26 33.94 -15.77
CA ALA A 42 4.36 35.03 -16.07
C ALA A 42 5.03 36.06 -17.02
N LEU A 43 4.29 36.65 -17.95
CA LEU A 43 4.58 38.00 -18.45
C LEU A 43 3.35 38.72 -19.04
N SER A 44 3.35 40.02 -18.75
CA SER A 44 2.45 41.17 -18.94
C SER A 44 1.88 41.43 -20.35
N SER A 45 0.59 41.77 -20.48
CA SER A 45 -0.02 43.13 -20.62
C SER A 45 0.01 43.73 -22.03
N HIS A 46 -1.18 43.90 -22.64
CA HIS A 46 -1.51 45.09 -23.42
C HIS A 46 -3.04 45.22 -23.56
N GLU A 47 -3.54 46.40 -23.22
CA GLU A 47 -4.93 46.81 -23.42
C GLU A 47 -5.23 47.13 -24.88
N SER A 48 -6.46 46.88 -25.31
CA SER A 48 -7.16 47.74 -26.27
C SER A 48 -8.67 47.55 -26.16
N GLU A 49 -9.36 48.67 -26.02
CA GLU A 49 -10.81 48.79 -25.99
C GLU A 49 -11.44 48.44 -27.34
N GLY A 50 -12.66 47.90 -27.29
CA GLY A 50 -13.46 47.55 -28.46
C GLY A 50 -14.91 47.27 -28.09
N SER A 51 -15.64 48.34 -27.80
CA SER A 51 -17.10 48.39 -27.75
C SER A 51 -17.76 47.74 -28.98
N SER A 52 -18.62 46.72 -28.79
CA SER A 52 -19.84 46.57 -29.60
C SER A 52 -20.81 45.48 -29.08
N VAL A 53 -21.92 45.94 -28.48
CA VAL A 53 -23.31 45.60 -28.86
C VAL A 53 -23.74 44.11 -28.93
N MET A 54 -24.55 43.72 -27.92
CA MET A 54 -25.73 42.83 -27.98
C MET A 54 -25.55 41.32 -28.31
N LYS A 55 -25.65 40.49 -27.26
CA LYS A 55 -26.56 39.32 -27.12
C LYS A 55 -26.24 38.54 -25.82
N THR A 56 -27.09 38.72 -24.80
CA THR A 56 -27.01 38.06 -23.50
C THR A 56 -27.35 36.56 -23.59
N LYS A 57 -26.42 35.74 -24.08
CA LYS A 57 -26.46 34.29 -23.84
C LYS A 57 -26.12 34.04 -22.37
N LYS A 58 -27.12 33.73 -21.53
CA LYS A 58 -26.93 33.26 -20.15
C LYS A 58 -25.80 32.22 -20.15
N LYS A 59 -24.63 32.56 -19.58
CA LYS A 59 -23.53 31.62 -19.38
C LYS A 59 -24.09 30.45 -18.59
N LYS A 60 -24.29 29.30 -19.23
CA LYS A 60 -24.70 28.07 -18.53
C LYS A 60 -23.64 27.83 -17.46
N LYS A 61 -24.04 27.84 -16.18
CA LYS A 61 -23.14 27.51 -15.08
C LYS A 61 -22.49 26.18 -15.42
N ALA A 62 -21.16 26.10 -15.33
CA ALA A 62 -20.44 24.85 -15.57
C ALA A 62 -21.06 23.77 -14.69
N GLN A 63 -21.44 22.64 -15.31
CA GLN A 63 -22.02 21.53 -14.58
C GLN A 63 -20.96 20.97 -13.63
N THR A 64 -21.35 20.80 -12.38
CA THR A 64 -20.48 20.22 -11.36
C THR A 64 -20.82 18.73 -11.28
N PRO A 65 -19.82 17.84 -11.41
CA PRO A 65 -20.04 16.41 -11.34
C PRO A 65 -20.54 16.02 -9.95
N GLY A 66 -21.32 14.95 -9.90
CA GLY A 66 -21.86 14.38 -8.66
C GLY A 66 -21.66 12.88 -8.61
N ILE A 67 -21.31 12.36 -7.43
CA ILE A 67 -21.00 10.93 -7.25
C ILE A 67 -22.12 10.25 -6.48
N VAL A 68 -22.56 9.11 -7.00
CA VAL A 68 -23.48 8.18 -6.35
C VAL A 68 -22.69 6.96 -5.91
N PHE A 69 -22.79 6.64 -4.62
CA PHE A 69 -22.24 5.44 -4.02
C PHE A 69 -23.30 4.33 -4.02
N ILE A 70 -22.94 3.16 -4.52
CA ILE A 70 -23.74 1.95 -4.52
C ILE A 70 -23.10 1.00 -3.51
N SER A 71 -23.77 0.77 -2.38
CA SER A 71 -23.21 0.00 -1.27
C SER A 71 -23.17 -1.51 -1.54
N ARG A 72 -24.05 -2.00 -2.42
CA ARG A 72 -24.14 -3.42 -2.77
C ARG A 72 -24.25 -3.57 -4.27
N VAL A 73 -23.25 -4.20 -4.88
CA VAL A 73 -23.29 -4.62 -6.27
C VAL A 73 -23.65 -6.11 -6.34
N PRO A 74 -24.72 -6.49 -7.06
CA PRO A 74 -25.05 -7.90 -7.23
C PRO A 74 -23.91 -8.74 -7.83
N PRO A 75 -23.78 -10.02 -7.43
CA PRO A 75 -22.73 -10.91 -7.96
C PRO A 75 -22.76 -11.01 -9.49
N GLY A 76 -21.59 -10.92 -10.12
CA GLY A 76 -21.42 -10.98 -11.57
C GLY A 76 -21.76 -9.69 -12.32
N MET A 77 -22.28 -8.66 -11.65
CA MET A 77 -22.57 -7.38 -12.27
C MET A 77 -21.28 -6.60 -12.51
N THR A 78 -20.95 -6.32 -13.77
CA THR A 78 -19.75 -5.55 -14.12
C THR A 78 -19.98 -4.04 -14.00
N PRO A 79 -18.93 -3.23 -13.75
CA PRO A 79 -19.04 -1.76 -13.76
C PRO A 79 -19.57 -1.22 -15.10
N GLN A 80 -19.32 -1.92 -16.21
CA GLN A 80 -19.89 -1.61 -17.51
C GLN A 80 -21.41 -1.78 -17.54
N LYS A 81 -21.95 -2.83 -16.90
CA LYS A 81 -23.40 -3.01 -16.77
C LYS A 81 -24.01 -1.91 -15.89
N ILE A 82 -23.36 -1.56 -14.77
CA ILE A 82 -23.79 -0.43 -13.92
C ILE A 82 -23.87 0.85 -14.75
N ARG A 83 -22.82 1.17 -15.51
CA ARG A 83 -22.80 2.31 -16.43
C ARG A 83 -23.98 2.27 -17.41
N HIS A 84 -24.22 1.13 -18.05
CA HIS A 84 -25.32 1.01 -19.01
C HIS A 84 -26.69 1.23 -18.36
N LEU A 85 -26.94 0.64 -17.19
CA LEU A 85 -28.21 0.82 -16.49
C LEU A 85 -28.38 2.27 -16.04
N MET A 86 -27.32 2.86 -15.47
CA MET A 86 -27.34 4.23 -14.96
C MET A 86 -27.45 5.28 -16.07
N GLY A 87 -26.94 4.95 -17.26
CA GLY A 87 -26.90 5.88 -18.40
C GLY A 87 -28.27 6.28 -18.92
N ARG A 88 -29.33 5.53 -18.58
CA ARG A 88 -30.71 5.88 -18.95
C ARG A 88 -31.22 7.14 -18.24
N TRP A 89 -30.63 7.51 -17.10
CA TRP A 89 -31.08 8.64 -16.28
C TRP A 89 -30.22 9.89 -16.46
N GLY A 90 -29.03 9.74 -17.04
CA GLY A 90 -28.18 10.87 -17.42
C GLY A 90 -26.77 10.45 -17.79
N ASP A 91 -25.98 11.43 -18.20
CA ASP A 91 -24.62 11.20 -18.70
C ASP A 91 -23.66 10.85 -17.57
N ILE A 92 -22.94 9.74 -17.77
CA ILE A 92 -22.00 9.18 -16.78
C ILE A 92 -20.58 9.46 -17.22
N GLY A 93 -19.79 10.03 -16.32
CA GLY A 93 -18.34 10.15 -16.45
C GLY A 93 -17.65 8.85 -16.07
N LYS A 94 -17.03 8.81 -14.90
CA LYS A 94 -16.25 7.67 -14.43
C LYS A 94 -17.10 6.69 -13.61
N VAL A 95 -16.73 5.41 -13.66
CA VAL A 95 -17.36 4.34 -12.87
C VAL A 95 -16.26 3.46 -12.32
N TYR A 96 -16.33 3.19 -11.02
CA TYR A 96 -15.40 2.35 -10.29
C TYR A 96 -16.20 1.35 -9.49
N ALA A 97 -15.76 0.10 -9.46
CA ALA A 97 -16.36 -0.94 -8.65
C ALA A 97 -15.24 -1.66 -7.91
N GLN A 98 -15.35 -1.71 -6.58
CA GLN A 98 -14.38 -2.38 -5.73
C GLN A 98 -14.53 -3.88 -5.93
N ARG A 99 -13.46 -4.54 -6.39
CA ARG A 99 -13.42 -6.01 -6.46
C ARG A 99 -13.42 -6.54 -5.04
N ARG A 100 -14.19 -7.60 -4.79
CA ARG A 100 -14.23 -8.28 -3.48
C ARG A 100 -12.84 -8.78 -3.04
N ASP A 101 -11.97 -9.09 -4.01
CA ASP A 101 -10.61 -9.63 -3.79
C ASP A 101 -9.51 -8.55 -3.76
N ALA A 102 -9.86 -7.26 -3.86
CA ALA A 102 -8.86 -6.19 -3.76
C ALA A 102 -8.31 -6.11 -2.33
N PRO A 103 -7.11 -5.51 -2.10
CA PRO A 103 -6.49 -5.42 -0.78
C PRO A 103 -7.35 -4.77 0.34
N GLY A 104 -8.44 -4.07 -0.01
CA GLY A 104 -9.43 -3.53 0.94
C GLY A 104 -10.79 -4.26 0.92
N GLY A 105 -10.95 -5.32 0.13
CA GLY A 105 -12.18 -6.09 0.02
C GLY A 105 -12.19 -7.28 0.97
N TYR A 106 -13.30 -7.48 1.69
CA TYR A 106 -13.52 -8.68 2.49
C TYR A 106 -13.97 -9.83 1.58
N ASN A 107 -13.10 -10.83 1.36
CA ASN A 107 -13.50 -12.11 0.77
C ASN A 107 -13.33 -13.26 1.78
N PRO A 108 -14.42 -13.76 2.41
CA PRO A 108 -14.34 -14.91 3.30
C PRO A 108 -13.90 -16.20 2.57
N ASN A 109 -14.04 -16.25 1.24
CA ASN A 109 -13.75 -17.42 0.41
C ASN A 109 -12.41 -17.33 -0.35
N SER A 110 -11.50 -16.44 0.06
CA SER A 110 -10.19 -16.24 -0.61
C SER A 110 -9.42 -17.57 -0.80
N ALA A 111 -9.50 -18.49 0.18
CA ALA A 111 -8.85 -19.79 0.10
C ALA A 111 -9.37 -20.71 -1.04
N ASN A 112 -10.63 -20.55 -1.47
CA ASN A 112 -11.26 -21.41 -2.48
C ASN A 112 -11.16 -20.87 -3.91
N GLN A 113 -10.72 -19.62 -4.10
CA GLN A 113 -10.63 -18.98 -5.42
C GLN A 113 -9.70 -19.72 -6.40
N LYS A 114 -8.65 -20.39 -5.90
CA LYS A 114 -7.71 -21.16 -6.74
C LYS A 114 -8.37 -22.27 -7.56
N LYS A 115 -9.59 -22.70 -7.23
CA LYS A 115 -10.30 -23.78 -7.93
C LYS A 115 -11.24 -23.32 -9.04
N GLN A 116 -11.53 -22.03 -9.17
CA GLN A 116 -12.49 -21.55 -10.18
C GLN A 116 -11.79 -20.93 -11.39
N LYS A 117 -11.68 -21.71 -12.47
CA LYS A 117 -11.17 -21.25 -13.79
C LYS A 117 -11.96 -20.07 -14.37
N HIS A 118 -13.21 -19.88 -13.92
CA HIS A 118 -14.12 -18.82 -14.37
C HIS A 118 -14.78 -18.12 -13.17
N ALA A 119 -13.99 -17.60 -12.23
CA ALA A 119 -14.52 -16.77 -11.16
C ALA A 119 -15.26 -15.56 -11.75
N SER A 120 -16.57 -15.49 -11.54
CA SER A 120 -17.37 -14.33 -11.97
C SER A 120 -16.89 -13.09 -11.24
N ALA A 121 -16.78 -11.96 -11.96
CA ALA A 121 -16.35 -10.71 -11.38
C ALA A 121 -17.28 -10.30 -10.22
N ASN A 122 -16.79 -10.47 -9.00
CA ASN A 122 -17.51 -10.14 -7.78
C ASN A 122 -17.05 -8.77 -7.30
N PHE A 123 -17.95 -7.80 -7.38
CA PHE A 123 -17.74 -6.46 -6.85
C PHE A 123 -18.56 -6.30 -5.57
N THR A 124 -18.03 -5.60 -4.57
CA THR A 124 -18.72 -5.34 -3.30
C THR A 124 -19.56 -4.08 -3.40
N GLU A 125 -18.94 -3.00 -3.87
CA GLU A 125 -19.47 -1.65 -3.89
C GLU A 125 -19.02 -0.92 -5.16
N ALA A 126 -19.70 0.16 -5.52
CA ALA A 126 -19.37 0.95 -6.69
C ALA A 126 -19.61 2.46 -6.51
N TRP A 127 -18.88 3.26 -7.26
CA TRP A 127 -19.01 4.71 -7.34
C TRP A 127 -19.27 5.09 -8.80
N VAL A 128 -20.35 5.84 -9.01
CA VAL A 128 -20.80 6.30 -10.32
C VAL A 128 -20.78 7.81 -10.33
N GLU A 129 -19.99 8.40 -11.22
CA GLU A 129 -19.96 9.84 -11.45
C GLU A 129 -20.95 10.22 -12.54
N PHE A 130 -21.92 11.06 -12.20
CA PHE A 130 -22.76 11.76 -13.17
C PHE A 130 -22.12 13.12 -13.49
N LEU A 131 -22.22 13.53 -14.76
CA LEU A 131 -21.73 14.84 -15.20
C LEU A 131 -22.46 16.00 -14.51
N ASP A 132 -23.74 15.80 -14.17
CA ASP A 132 -24.53 16.76 -13.40
C ASP A 132 -24.91 16.21 -12.02
N LYS A 133 -24.50 16.92 -10.96
CA LYS A 133 -24.90 16.61 -9.57
C LYS A 133 -26.41 16.66 -9.34
N SER A 134 -27.16 17.43 -10.13
CA SER A 134 -28.63 17.49 -9.98
C SER A 134 -29.24 16.12 -10.31
N VAL A 135 -28.80 15.53 -11.41
CA VAL A 135 -29.15 14.18 -11.84
C VAL A 135 -28.69 13.17 -10.80
N ALA A 136 -27.45 13.26 -10.31
CA ALA A 136 -26.94 12.35 -9.28
C ALA A 136 -27.83 12.30 -8.02
N LYS A 137 -28.30 13.46 -7.55
CA LYS A 137 -29.21 13.56 -6.41
C LYS A 137 -30.57 12.93 -6.70
N THR A 138 -31.17 13.25 -7.85
CA THR A 138 -32.46 12.70 -8.25
C THR A 138 -32.40 11.18 -8.41
N VAL A 139 -31.37 10.67 -9.08
CA VAL A 139 -31.16 9.23 -9.29
C VAL A 139 -30.99 8.51 -7.96
N ALA A 140 -30.18 9.03 -7.05
CA ALA A 140 -30.00 8.42 -5.73
C ALA A 140 -31.32 8.36 -4.95
N SER A 141 -32.11 9.44 -4.92
CA SER A 141 -33.40 9.46 -4.21
C SER A 141 -34.45 8.55 -4.86
N MET A 142 -34.48 8.51 -6.21
CA MET A 142 -35.49 7.78 -6.96
C MET A 142 -35.24 6.26 -6.99
N LEU A 143 -33.98 5.84 -7.12
CA LEU A 143 -33.64 4.42 -7.29
C LEU A 143 -33.25 3.73 -6.00
N ASN A 144 -32.96 4.46 -4.92
CA ASN A 144 -32.68 3.81 -3.65
C ASN A 144 -33.89 2.99 -3.18
N ALA A 145 -33.62 1.75 -2.76
CA ALA A 145 -34.63 0.74 -2.41
C ALA A 145 -35.58 0.32 -3.55
N GLN A 146 -35.26 0.62 -4.81
CA GLN A 146 -35.99 0.11 -5.97
C GLN A 146 -35.34 -1.14 -6.53
N VAL A 147 -36.15 -2.03 -7.10
CA VAL A 147 -35.65 -3.17 -7.86
C VAL A 147 -34.88 -2.70 -9.10
N ILE A 148 -33.80 -3.39 -9.47
CA ILE A 148 -33.05 -3.06 -10.69
C ILE A 148 -33.95 -3.19 -11.92
N GLY A 149 -34.84 -4.18 -11.89
CA GLY A 149 -35.74 -4.50 -12.98
C GLY A 149 -34.98 -5.00 -14.22
N GLY A 150 -35.70 -5.10 -15.32
CA GLY A 150 -35.14 -5.60 -16.58
C GLY A 150 -36.12 -6.50 -17.32
N LYS A 151 -35.63 -7.09 -18.41
CA LYS A 151 -36.40 -8.02 -19.22
C LYS A 151 -36.55 -9.35 -18.48
N LYS A 152 -37.56 -10.15 -18.85
CA LYS A 152 -37.71 -11.52 -18.35
C LYS A 152 -36.44 -12.31 -18.72
N GLY A 153 -35.72 -12.80 -17.70
CA GLY A 153 -34.44 -13.52 -17.85
C GLY A 153 -33.19 -12.71 -17.47
N ASP A 154 -33.32 -11.42 -17.16
CA ASP A 154 -32.18 -10.65 -16.62
C ASP A 154 -31.79 -11.19 -15.24
N ARG A 155 -30.50 -11.50 -15.06
CA ARG A 155 -29.94 -12.14 -13.85
C ARG A 155 -30.19 -11.36 -12.56
N TRP A 156 -30.28 -10.04 -12.65
CA TRP A 156 -30.38 -9.12 -11.51
C TRP A 156 -31.75 -8.45 -11.42
N ARG A 157 -32.77 -8.99 -12.10
CA ARG A 157 -34.10 -8.37 -12.19
C ARG A 157 -34.71 -8.07 -10.81
N ASP A 158 -34.56 -9.02 -9.89
CA ASP A 158 -35.18 -8.99 -8.56
C ASP A 158 -34.23 -8.44 -7.48
N ASP A 159 -33.00 -8.06 -7.85
CA ASP A 159 -32.09 -7.39 -6.94
C ASP A 159 -32.58 -5.97 -6.65
N ILE A 160 -32.27 -5.47 -5.45
CA ILE A 160 -32.65 -4.14 -4.98
C ILE A 160 -31.42 -3.23 -4.99
N TRP A 161 -31.58 -2.04 -5.55
CA TRP A 161 -30.58 -1.00 -5.47
C TRP A 161 -30.46 -0.43 -4.05
N THR A 162 -29.23 -0.36 -3.55
CA THR A 162 -28.90 0.36 -2.32
C THR A 162 -27.84 1.42 -2.65
N MET A 163 -28.27 2.68 -2.73
CA MET A 163 -27.38 3.75 -3.19
C MET A 163 -27.63 5.08 -2.47
N ARG A 164 -26.61 5.93 -2.43
CA ARG A 164 -26.66 7.24 -1.78
C ARG A 164 -25.81 8.26 -2.52
N TYR A 165 -26.30 9.48 -2.61
CA TYR A 165 -25.51 10.59 -3.13
C TYR A 165 -24.45 11.02 -2.11
N LEU A 166 -23.22 11.27 -2.56
CA LEU A 166 -22.13 11.76 -1.72
C LEU A 166 -21.94 13.27 -1.92
N SER A 167 -22.40 14.06 -0.95
CA SER A 167 -22.23 15.52 -0.98
C SER A 167 -20.77 15.91 -0.73
N GLY A 168 -20.22 16.78 -1.59
CA GLY A 168 -18.84 17.30 -1.44
C GLY A 168 -17.74 16.32 -1.85
N PHE A 169 -18.09 15.08 -2.21
CA PHE A 169 -17.13 14.08 -2.64
C PHE A 169 -16.73 14.29 -4.10
N LYS A 170 -15.43 14.29 -4.38
CA LYS A 170 -14.85 14.40 -5.73
C LYS A 170 -14.24 13.07 -6.14
N TRP A 171 -14.16 12.83 -7.45
CA TRP A 171 -13.61 11.58 -7.99
C TRP A 171 -12.15 11.36 -7.57
N GLU A 172 -11.37 12.44 -7.50
CA GLU A 172 -9.97 12.46 -7.08
C GLU A 172 -9.78 11.84 -5.69
N MET A 173 -10.72 12.10 -4.77
CA MET A 173 -10.67 11.58 -3.40
C MET A 173 -10.80 10.06 -3.33
N LEU A 174 -11.52 9.43 -4.27
CA LEU A 174 -11.62 7.98 -4.35
C LEU A 174 -10.26 7.36 -4.70
N GLY A 175 -9.57 7.97 -5.67
CA GLY A 175 -8.24 7.55 -6.09
C GLY A 175 -7.21 7.74 -4.98
N GLU A 176 -7.24 8.89 -4.30
CA GLU A 176 -6.37 9.19 -3.16
C GLU A 176 -6.55 8.19 -2.02
N GLN A 177 -7.80 7.86 -1.65
CA GLN A 177 -8.07 6.89 -0.60
C GLN A 177 -7.55 5.49 -0.97
N ILE A 178 -7.85 5.00 -2.17
CA ILE A 178 -7.39 3.68 -2.62
C ILE A 178 -5.87 3.63 -2.73
N ALA A 179 -5.24 4.71 -3.20
CA ALA A 179 -3.79 4.83 -3.28
C ALA A 179 -3.14 4.83 -1.89
N TYR A 180 -3.71 5.60 -0.95
CA TYR A 180 -3.27 5.66 0.44
C TYR A 180 -3.39 4.30 1.12
N GLU A 181 -4.53 3.62 1.02
CA GLU A 181 -4.74 2.28 1.58
C GLU A 181 -3.74 1.27 1.00
N ARG A 182 -3.53 1.30 -0.31
CA ARG A 182 -2.54 0.44 -0.99
C ARG A 182 -1.12 0.74 -0.51
N GLN A 183 -0.75 2.02 -0.39
CA GLN A 183 0.58 2.43 0.07
C GLN A 183 0.79 2.04 1.53
N ALA A 184 -0.18 2.24 2.41
CA ALA A 184 -0.13 1.85 3.82
C ALA A 184 0.00 0.33 3.98
N HIS A 185 -0.78 -0.44 3.23
CA HIS A 185 -0.68 -1.91 3.21
C HIS A 185 0.70 -2.38 2.71
N GLN A 186 1.18 -1.80 1.61
CA GLN A 186 2.49 -2.16 1.06
C GLN A 186 3.64 -1.74 1.98
N ALA A 187 3.51 -0.63 2.69
CA ALA A 187 4.48 -0.21 3.71
C ALA A 187 4.53 -1.20 4.88
N ARG A 188 3.38 -1.65 5.39
CA ARG A 188 3.30 -2.68 6.45
C ARG A 188 3.97 -3.99 6.02
N LEU A 189 3.61 -4.51 4.84
CA LEU A 189 4.25 -5.72 4.30
C LEU A 189 5.76 -5.56 4.15
N ARG A 190 6.23 -4.39 3.67
CA ARG A 190 7.67 -4.11 3.59
C ARG A 190 8.33 -4.14 4.97
N THR A 191 7.72 -3.53 5.98
CA THR A 191 8.28 -3.55 7.35
C THR A 191 8.34 -4.96 7.93
N GLU A 192 7.32 -5.80 7.69
CA GLU A 192 7.31 -7.19 8.12
C GLU A 192 8.38 -8.02 7.42
N ILE A 193 8.53 -7.87 6.10
CA ILE A 193 9.59 -8.53 5.32
C ILE A 193 10.97 -8.09 5.78
N THR A 194 11.19 -6.79 5.97
CA THR A 194 12.47 -6.26 6.45
C THR A 194 12.78 -6.80 7.84
N ARG A 195 11.80 -6.82 8.76
CA ARG A 195 11.96 -7.38 10.10
C ARG A 195 12.30 -8.87 10.07
N ALA A 196 11.60 -9.67 9.27
CA ALA A 196 11.89 -11.09 9.11
C ALA A 196 13.30 -11.33 8.54
N LYS A 197 13.72 -10.51 7.56
CA LYS A 197 15.08 -10.57 6.99
C LYS A 197 16.15 -10.20 8.02
N THR A 198 15.92 -9.18 8.85
CA THR A 198 16.88 -8.82 9.91
C THR A 198 17.00 -9.92 10.96
N GLU A 199 15.87 -10.47 11.43
CA GLU A 199 15.85 -11.58 12.39
C GLU A 199 16.52 -12.85 11.82
N GLN A 200 16.26 -13.17 10.54
CA GLN A 200 16.92 -14.29 9.84
C GLN A 200 18.44 -14.09 9.71
N ASN A 201 18.87 -12.88 9.32
CA ASN A 201 20.30 -12.56 9.20
C ASN A 201 21.01 -12.61 10.55
N GLU A 202 20.36 -12.15 11.62
CA GLU A 202 20.88 -12.26 12.99
C GLU A 202 20.99 -13.72 13.45
N TYR A 203 19.99 -14.56 13.15
CA TYR A 203 20.05 -15.99 13.44
C TYR A 203 21.22 -16.67 12.73
N LEU A 204 21.41 -16.43 11.43
CA LEU A 204 22.53 -17.00 10.67
C LEU A 204 23.89 -16.57 11.25
N LYS A 205 24.05 -15.30 11.61
CA LYS A 205 25.25 -14.78 12.28
C LYS A 205 25.51 -15.47 13.63
N ASN A 206 24.48 -15.68 14.43
CA ASN A 206 24.59 -16.32 15.74
C ASN A 206 24.95 -17.81 15.63
N VAL A 207 24.39 -18.53 14.65
CA VAL A 207 24.73 -19.93 14.37
C VAL A 207 26.19 -20.07 13.91
N GLU A 208 26.66 -19.16 13.04
CA GLU A 208 28.05 -19.13 12.63
C GLU A 208 29.00 -18.81 13.81
N LEU A 209 28.64 -17.83 14.65
CA LEU A 209 29.37 -17.51 15.87
C LEU A 209 29.43 -18.72 16.81
N ALA A 210 28.31 -19.41 17.06
CA ALA A 210 28.27 -20.61 17.88
C ALA A 210 29.17 -21.72 17.32
N ARG A 211 29.12 -21.98 16.00
CA ARG A 211 29.96 -22.97 15.32
C ARG A 211 31.45 -22.62 15.43
N THR A 212 31.82 -21.35 15.31
CA THR A 212 33.23 -20.91 15.46
C THR A 212 33.73 -21.01 16.91
N LEU A 213 32.88 -20.69 17.90
CA LEU A 213 33.21 -20.87 19.32
C LEU A 213 33.35 -22.34 19.69
N GLU A 214 32.48 -23.22 19.19
CA GLU A 214 32.57 -24.67 19.40
C GLU A 214 33.86 -25.24 18.81
N LYS A 215 34.22 -24.87 17.56
CA LYS A 215 35.51 -25.24 16.96
C LYS A 215 36.69 -24.77 17.79
N ARG A 216 36.65 -23.56 18.37
CA ARG A 216 37.70 -23.04 19.26
C ARG A 216 37.76 -23.82 20.58
N LYS A 217 36.62 -24.14 21.19
CA LYS A 217 36.54 -24.96 22.42
C LYS A 217 37.08 -26.38 22.19
N ALA A 218 36.70 -27.03 21.08
CA ALA A 218 37.19 -28.35 20.70
C ALA A 218 38.71 -28.36 20.47
N LYS A 219 39.26 -27.34 19.79
CA LYS A 219 40.72 -27.19 19.63
C LYS A 219 41.44 -26.99 20.97
N LYS A 220 40.88 -26.19 21.88
CA LYS A 220 41.44 -26.02 23.23
C LYS A 220 41.38 -27.31 24.06
N ALA A 221 40.30 -28.08 23.96
CA ALA A 221 40.18 -29.37 24.63
C ALA A 221 41.18 -30.41 24.07
N ALA A 222 41.39 -30.44 22.75
CA ALA A 222 42.34 -31.34 22.10
C ALA A 222 43.81 -30.96 22.34
N ALA A 223 44.12 -29.68 22.55
CA ALA A 223 45.47 -29.19 22.78
C ALA A 223 46.02 -29.46 24.20
N GLY A 224 45.25 -30.13 25.07
CA GLY A 224 45.73 -30.62 26.37
C GLY A 224 46.08 -29.52 27.36
N GLY A 225 45.15 -29.20 28.26
CA GLY A 225 45.47 -28.49 29.50
C GLY A 225 44.33 -27.64 30.06
N PRO A 226 43.76 -28.00 31.23
CA PRO A 226 43.06 -27.03 32.05
C PRO A 226 44.12 -26.10 32.65
N SER A 227 44.47 -25.02 31.95
CA SER A 227 45.10 -23.90 32.64
C SER A 227 44.01 -23.22 33.45
N GLU A 228 43.89 -23.70 34.69
CA GLU A 228 43.18 -23.11 35.80
C GLU A 228 43.83 -21.75 36.12
N SER A 229 43.61 -20.78 35.23
CA SER A 229 43.79 -19.36 35.51
C SER A 229 42.40 -18.81 35.71
N ALA A 230 42.01 -18.68 36.99
CA ALA A 230 40.89 -17.88 37.44
C ALA A 230 40.82 -16.58 36.61
N PRO A 231 39.62 -16.07 36.26
CA PRO A 231 39.52 -14.85 35.47
C PRO A 231 40.19 -13.75 36.29
N ASN A 232 41.39 -13.34 35.88
CA ASN A 232 41.97 -12.11 36.39
C ASN A 232 41.02 -11.00 35.92
N GLN A 233 40.13 -10.57 36.81
CA GLN A 233 39.05 -9.63 36.53
C GLN A 233 39.57 -8.22 36.18
N ASP A 234 40.89 -8.03 36.10
CA ASP A 234 41.53 -6.71 36.04
C ASP A 234 42.25 -6.36 34.72
N ALA A 235 42.24 -7.20 33.68
CA ALA A 235 43.13 -6.94 32.52
C ALA A 235 42.51 -6.25 31.29
N HIS A 236 41.17 -6.11 31.18
CA HIS A 236 40.52 -5.47 30.01
C HIS A 236 39.52 -4.37 30.40
N SER A 237 39.82 -3.62 31.46
CA SER A 237 39.37 -2.23 31.55
C SER A 237 39.94 -1.48 30.33
N ARG A 238 39.19 -1.47 29.22
CA ARG A 238 39.38 -0.46 28.19
C ARG A 238 39.00 0.85 28.86
N SER A 239 39.96 1.48 29.52
CA SER A 239 39.82 2.85 30.00
C SER A 239 39.55 3.70 28.77
N TYR A 240 38.28 3.97 28.49
CA TYR A 240 37.91 5.02 27.58
C TYR A 240 38.41 6.30 28.25
N LYS A 241 39.53 6.85 27.76
CA LYS A 241 39.91 8.22 28.08
C LYS A 241 38.83 9.10 27.45
N GLN A 242 37.76 9.35 28.21
CA GLN A 242 36.77 10.36 27.88
C GLN A 242 37.55 11.67 27.72
N ARG A 243 37.58 12.22 26.49
CA ARG A 243 38.17 13.54 26.27
C ARG A 243 37.46 14.50 27.22
N ASN A 244 38.23 15.28 27.99
CA ASN A 244 37.67 16.34 28.81
C ASN A 244 36.74 17.18 27.93
N VAL A 245 35.48 17.29 28.34
CA VAL A 245 34.53 18.21 27.73
C VAL A 245 35.13 19.58 27.95
N VAL A 246 35.64 20.17 26.87
CA VAL A 246 36.05 21.58 26.90
C VAL A 246 34.77 22.38 27.05
N GLU A 247 34.45 22.74 28.29
CA GLU A 247 33.45 23.76 28.57
C GLU A 247 34.00 25.09 28.04
N LYS A 248 33.77 25.34 26.75
CA LYS A 248 33.98 26.67 26.19
C LYS A 248 32.99 27.60 26.87
N PRO A 249 33.44 28.64 27.61
CA PRO A 249 32.55 29.59 28.23
C PRO A 249 31.72 30.26 27.13
N LYS A 250 30.41 30.29 27.35
CA LYS A 250 29.44 31.04 26.55
C LYS A 250 29.66 32.54 26.77
N THR A 251 30.75 33.09 26.27
CA THR A 251 31.01 34.53 26.27
C THR A 251 31.91 34.86 25.08
N LEU A 252 31.27 35.46 24.06
CA LEU A 252 31.71 36.59 23.24
C LEU A 252 33.13 36.58 22.64
N GLU A 253 33.18 36.95 21.34
CA GLU A 253 34.37 37.10 20.48
C GLU A 253 34.89 35.76 19.95
N GLY A 254 34.94 35.47 18.65
CA GLY A 254 34.99 36.34 17.48
C GLY A 254 35.98 35.65 16.53
N GLN A 255 35.68 35.68 15.22
CA GLN A 255 36.53 35.23 14.11
C GLN A 255 36.48 33.72 13.79
N GLY A 256 35.79 33.37 12.69
CA GLY A 256 36.23 32.25 11.85
C GLY A 256 35.16 31.40 11.17
N MET A 257 33.90 31.43 11.58
CA MET A 257 32.91 30.45 11.10
C MET A 257 32.00 30.93 9.95
N ASP A 258 31.91 32.24 9.70
CA ASP A 258 31.03 32.78 8.64
C ASP A 258 31.49 32.42 7.20
N GLY A 259 32.79 32.14 7.00
CA GLY A 259 33.31 31.76 5.68
C GLY A 259 32.94 30.34 5.23
N VAL A 260 32.61 29.45 6.17
CA VAL A 260 32.34 28.03 5.86
C VAL A 260 30.87 27.80 5.54
N LEU A 261 29.98 28.61 6.12
CA LEU A 261 28.53 28.50 5.91
C LEU A 261 28.10 29.13 4.57
N ASN A 262 28.79 30.15 4.09
CA ASN A 262 28.52 30.77 2.78
C ASN A 262 28.92 29.91 1.57
N ASN A 263 29.72 28.85 1.76
CA ASN A 263 30.12 27.93 0.67
C ASN A 263 29.22 26.68 0.58
N ILE A 264 28.31 26.50 1.53
CA ILE A 264 27.40 25.34 1.60
C ILE A 264 25.97 25.76 1.26
N PHE A 265 25.63 27.03 1.51
CA PHE A 265 24.28 27.58 1.31
C PHE A 265 24.24 28.82 0.40
N GLY A 266 25.36 29.17 -0.25
CA GLY A 266 25.48 30.29 -1.19
C GLY A 266 25.65 29.85 -2.64
#